data_AF-E6MLW6-F1
#
_entry.id   AF-E6MLW6-F1
#
_cell.length_a   1.000
_cell.length_b   1.000
_cell.length_c   1.000
_cell.angle_alpha   90.00
_cell.angle_beta   90.00
_cell.angle_gamma   90.00
#
_symmetry.space_group_name_H-M   'P 1'
#
loop_
_entity.id
_entity.type
_entity.pdbx_description
1 polymer ?
#
loop_
_entity_poly.entity_id
_entity_poly.type
_entity_poly.pdbx_seq_one_letter_code
_entity_poly.pdbx_strand_id
1 'polypeptide(L)'
;MVNGIYAFKGQGPHFPRKIFIYRDKKIFFFQSVGAYNPNGIIKEYSTFLSENKLTNAETIMYLRAIYEYLKDENGIQYGAEIK
;
A
#
# COMPACT_ATOMS: atom_id res chain seq x y z
N MET A 1 -11.96 12.59 -3.65
CA MET A 1 -11.55 11.42 -2.85
C MET A 1 -11.59 11.81 -1.38
N VAL A 2 -11.88 10.86 -0.50
CA VAL A 2 -11.86 11.07 0.96
C VAL A 2 -10.46 10.77 1.46
N ASN A 3 -10.02 11.37 2.57
CA ASN A 3 -8.72 11.03 3.15
C ASN A 3 -8.68 9.52 3.47
N GLY A 4 -7.68 8.80 2.96
CA GLY A 4 -7.73 7.35 2.91
C GLY A 4 -6.53 6.71 2.25
N ILE A 5 -6.43 5.40 2.39
CA ILE A 5 -5.53 4.55 1.63
C ILE A 5 -6.33 3.79 0.58
N TYR A 6 -5.80 3.74 -0.62
CA TYR A 6 -6.46 3.20 -1.79
C TYR A 6 -5.53 2.20 -2.45
N ALA A 7 -6.12 1.16 -3.03
CA ALA A 7 -5.40 0.18 -3.83
C ALA A 7 -5.82 0.30 -5.30
N PHE A 8 -4.89 0.04 -6.20
CA PHE A 8 -5.16 -0.04 -7.63
C PHE A 8 -4.35 -1.17 -8.26
N LYS A 9 -4.84 -1.69 -9.37
CA LYS A 9 -4.19 -2.75 -10.14
C LYS A 9 -4.43 -2.47 -11.62
N GLY A 10 -3.43 -2.75 -12.45
CA GLY A 10 -3.59 -2.75 -13.90
C GLY A 10 -4.52 -3.87 -14.38
N GLN A 11 -4.93 -3.82 -15.65
CA GLN A 11 -5.73 -4.90 -16.23
C GLN A 11 -4.85 -6.12 -16.52
N GLY A 12 -5.14 -7.25 -15.89
CA GLY A 12 -4.46 -8.53 -16.14
C GLY A 12 -3.77 -9.14 -14.91
N PRO A 13 -3.42 -10.43 -14.95
CA PRO A 13 -2.87 -11.15 -13.81
C PRO A 13 -1.40 -10.80 -13.51
N HIS A 14 -0.69 -10.18 -14.46
CA HIS A 14 0.72 -9.83 -14.34
C HIS A 14 0.97 -8.50 -13.62
N PHE A 15 -0.03 -7.65 -13.47
CA PHE A 15 0.14 -6.35 -12.85
C PHE A 15 -0.01 -6.46 -11.32
N PRO A 16 1.02 -6.10 -10.53
CA PRO A 16 0.90 -6.12 -9.09
C PRO A 16 -0.12 -5.07 -8.61
N ARG A 17 -0.86 -5.41 -7.55
CA ARG A 17 -1.70 -4.46 -6.83
C ARG A 17 -0.78 -3.50 -6.07
N LYS A 18 -0.99 -2.21 -6.25
CA LYS A 18 -0.26 -1.12 -5.59
C LYS A 18 -1.20 -0.34 -4.68
N ILE A 19 -0.62 0.38 -3.71
CA ILE A 19 -1.37 1.24 -2.79
C ILE A 19 -0.86 2.68 -2.82
N PHE A 20 -1.70 3.63 -2.46
CA PHE A 20 -1.36 5.04 -2.24
C PHE A 20 -2.22 5.63 -1.13
N ILE A 21 -1.71 6.66 -0.44
CA ILE A 21 -2.48 7.46 0.50
C ILE A 21 -2.92 8.74 -0.19
N TYR A 22 -4.22 9.03 -0.15
CA TYR A 22 -4.77 10.34 -0.50
C TYR A 22 -5.08 11.09 0.80
N ARG A 23 -4.45 12.24 1.01
CA ARG A 23 -4.64 13.06 2.20
C ARG A 23 -4.46 14.53 1.83
N ASP A 24 -5.39 15.39 2.25
CA ASP A 24 -5.28 16.85 2.11
C ASP A 24 -4.98 17.29 0.67
N LYS A 25 -5.67 16.65 -0.28
CA LYS A 25 -5.51 16.83 -1.74
C LYS A 25 -4.13 16.45 -2.29
N LYS A 26 -3.28 15.78 -1.51
CA LYS A 26 -2.00 15.21 -1.92
C LYS A 26 -2.07 13.70 -2.01
N ILE A 27 -1.22 13.13 -2.86
CA ILE A 27 -1.09 11.69 -3.04
C ILE A 27 0.33 11.28 -2.65
N PHE A 28 0.44 10.25 -1.83
CA PHE A 28 1.68 9.55 -1.53
C PHE A 28 1.63 8.17 -2.16
N PHE A 29 2.48 7.92 -3.16
CA PHE A 29 2.57 6.62 -3.82
C PHE A 29 3.63 5.75 -3.16
N PHE A 30 3.22 4.55 -2.76
CA PHE A 30 4.17 3.52 -2.37
C PHE A 30 4.92 3.02 -3.60
N GLN A 31 6.24 2.98 -3.52
CA GLN A 31 7.11 2.51 -4.60
C GLN A 31 7.31 1.00 -4.51
N SER A 32 7.41 0.49 -3.29
CA SER A 32 7.47 -0.93 -3.00
C SER A 32 6.18 -1.65 -3.41
N VAL A 33 6.29 -2.94 -3.72
CA VAL A 33 5.16 -3.80 -4.03
C VAL A 33 5.00 -4.82 -2.91
N GLY A 34 3.80 -4.94 -2.34
CA GLY A 34 3.54 -5.78 -1.17
C GLY A 34 3.96 -7.24 -1.35
N ALA A 35 3.65 -7.85 -2.50
CA ALA A 35 4.00 -9.24 -2.78
C ALA A 35 5.51 -9.53 -2.84
N TYR A 36 6.34 -8.52 -3.16
CA TYR A 36 7.78 -8.70 -3.38
C TYR A 36 8.66 -8.03 -2.33
N ASN A 37 8.16 -6.96 -1.70
CA ASN A 37 8.89 -6.15 -0.73
C ASN A 37 7.94 -5.59 0.35
N PRO A 38 7.38 -6.45 1.23
CA PRO A 38 6.48 -6.01 2.30
C PRO A 38 7.17 -5.08 3.31
N ASN A 39 8.46 -5.32 3.58
CA ASN A 39 9.25 -4.45 4.47
C ASN A 39 9.44 -3.04 3.89
N GLY A 40 9.54 -2.92 2.56
CA GLY A 40 9.57 -1.64 1.86
C GLY A 40 8.29 -0.83 2.07
N ILE A 41 7.12 -1.49 2.00
CA ILE A 41 5.83 -0.85 2.29
C ILE A 41 5.79 -0.29 3.72
N ILE A 42 6.24 -1.08 4.71
CA ILE A 42 6.28 -0.66 6.12
C ILE A 42 7.23 0.53 6.30
N LYS A 43 8.40 0.50 5.65
CA LYS A 43 9.39 1.59 5.72
C LYS A 43 8.83 2.88 5.10
N GLU A 44 8.22 2.80 3.93
CA GLU A 44 7.59 3.94 3.25
C GLU A 44 6.44 4.52 4.08
N TYR A 45 5.65 3.68 4.75
CA TYR A 45 4.62 4.16 5.67
C TYR A 45 5.20 4.87 6.89
N SER A 46 6.30 4.37 7.45
CA SER A 46 7.03 5.04 8.53
C SER A 46 7.55 6.42 8.10
N THR A 47 8.10 6.52 6.88
CA THR A 47 8.48 7.81 6.29
C THR A 47 7.27 8.75 6.17
N PHE A 48 6.14 8.25 5.64
CA PHE A 48 4.91 9.05 5.55
C PHE A 48 4.44 9.56 6.93
N LEU A 49 4.49 8.73 7.97
CA LEU A 49 4.16 9.11 9.34
C LEU A 49 5.08 10.21 9.88
N SER A 50 6.37 10.16 9.55
CA SER A 50 7.34 11.17 10.01
C SER A 50 7.15 12.55 9.35
N GLU A 51 6.64 12.57 8.13
CA GLU A 51 6.45 13.79 7.32
C GLU A 51 5.07 14.42 7.50
N ASN A 52 4.09 13.67 8.02
CA ASN A 52 2.69 14.09 8.09
C ASN A 52 2.14 13.99 9.51
N LYS A 53 1.50 15.06 9.99
CA LYS A 53 0.83 15.06 11.30
C LYS A 53 -0.53 14.38 11.18
N LEU A 54 -0.57 13.10 11.51
CA LEU A 54 -1.76 12.26 11.53
C LEU A 54 -2.41 12.25 12.90
N THR A 55 -3.74 12.16 12.93
CA THR A 55 -4.44 11.81 14.17
C THR A 55 -4.22 10.34 14.49
N ASN A 56 -4.33 9.96 15.76
CA ASN A 56 -4.22 8.55 16.17
C ASN A 56 -5.21 7.65 15.41
N ALA A 57 -6.42 8.14 15.14
CA ALA A 57 -7.43 7.41 14.39
C ALA A 57 -6.99 7.11 12.96
N GLU A 58 -6.42 8.10 12.26
CA GLU A 58 -5.90 7.94 10.90
C GLU A 58 -4.69 7.00 10.88
N THR A 59 -3.77 7.14 11.82
CA THR A 59 -2.61 6.25 11.96
C THR A 59 -3.03 4.79 12.12
N ILE A 60 -4.01 4.51 12.99
CA ILE A 60 -4.52 3.15 13.20
C ILE A 60 -5.27 2.64 11.96
N MET A 61 -6.08 3.49 11.33
CA MET A 61 -6.84 3.13 10.13
C MET A 61 -5.91 2.78 8.96
N TYR A 62 -4.90 3.59 8.70
CA TYR A 62 -3.93 3.35 7.62
C TYR A 62 -3.08 2.11 7.92
N LEU A 63 -2.62 1.93 9.16
CA LEU A 63 -1.88 0.73 9.55
C LEU A 63 -2.70 -0.56 9.33
N ARG A 64 -3.98 -0.57 9.73
CA ARG A 64 -4.88 -1.71 9.51
C ARG A 64 -5.04 -2.04 8.03
N ALA A 65 -5.26 -1.03 7.20
CA ALA A 65 -5.43 -1.24 5.77
C ALA A 65 -4.13 -1.69 5.08
N ILE A 66 -2.96 -1.21 5.52
CA ILE A 66 -1.66 -1.72 5.06
C ILE A 66 -1.47 -3.18 5.48
N TYR A 67 -1.83 -3.54 6.70
CA TYR A 67 -1.78 -4.92 7.17
C TYR A 67 -2.65 -5.85 6.32
N GLU A 68 -3.92 -5.51 6.09
CA GLU A 68 -4.80 -6.33 5.24
C GLU A 68 -4.27 -6.42 3.81
N TYR A 69 -3.73 -5.33 3.25
CA TYR A 69 -3.07 -5.36 1.94
C TYR A 69 -1.88 -6.33 1.92
N LEU A 70 -0.95 -6.25 2.88
CA LEU A 70 0.21 -7.14 2.91
C LEU A 70 -0.16 -8.60 3.16
N LYS A 71 -1.22 -8.84 3.95
CA LYS A 71 -1.78 -10.16 4.17
C LYS A 71 -2.37 -10.74 2.88
N ASP A 72 -3.13 -9.96 2.12
CA ASP A 72 -3.66 -10.35 0.82
C ASP A 72 -2.54 -10.66 -0.18
N GLU A 73 -1.47 -9.85 -0.18
CA GLU A 73 -0.35 -9.99 -1.12
C GLU A 73 0.60 -11.16 -0.79
N ASN A 74 0.53 -11.70 0.43
CA ASN A 74 1.43 -12.75 0.86
C ASN A 74 1.24 -14.03 0.04
N GLY A 75 2.33 -14.50 -0.59
CA GLY A 75 2.31 -15.68 -1.45
C GLY A 75 1.73 -15.43 -2.85
N ILE A 76 1.29 -14.21 -3.18
CA ILE A 76 0.90 -13.87 -4.55
C ILE A 76 2.16 -13.81 -5.43
N GLN A 77 2.13 -14.53 -6.55
CA GLN A 77 3.14 -14.44 -7.59
C GLN A 77 2.52 -13.81 -8.84
N TYR A 78 2.61 -12.49 -8.98
CA TYR A 78 2.16 -11.85 -10.21
C TYR A 78 3.02 -12.29 -11.38
N GLY A 79 2.36 -12.77 -12.44
CA GLY A 79 3.00 -13.16 -13.68
C GLY A 79 3.96 -14.35 -13.60
N ALA A 80 3.82 -15.23 -12.60
CA ALA A 80 4.46 -16.53 -12.66
C ALA A 80 4.00 -17.28 -13.92
N GLU A 81 4.95 -17.77 -14.71
CA GLU A 81 4.67 -18.57 -15.90
C GLU A 81 3.90 -19.84 -15.55
N ILE A 82 2.99 -20.22 -16.43
CA ILE A 82 2.43 -21.57 -16.44
C ILE A 82 3.58 -22.49 -16.87
N LYS A 83 3.98 -23.42 -16.00
CA LYS A 83 4.85 -24.55 -16.38
C LYS A 83 4.05 -25.61 -17.11
#